data_AF-X1MGA8-F1
#
_entry.id   AF-X1MGA8-F1
#
_cell.length_a   1.000
_cell.length_b   1.000
_cell.length_c   1.000
_cell.angle_alpha   90.00
_cell.angle_beta   90.00
_cell.angle_gamma   90.00
#
_symmetry.space_group_name_H-M   'P 1'
#
loop_
_entity.id
_entity.type
_entity.pdbx_description
1 polymer ?
#
loop_
_entity_poly.entity_id
_entity_poly.type
_entity_poly.pdbx_seq_one_letter_code
_entity_poly.pdbx_strand_id
1 'polypeptide(L)'
;MIAGAELGGVALAAATALFATVSSIRIGGADMPVLISFLNATSGLAGALCGIAIQNNLLIACGATVAASGSILTHAMCKAMNRNLVNVFIGIQPKPSCAPNKGIDYELREANLTEVPVAVEELKAENLFARAVNAARKSRQVVIVPGYGMAISQAQFKVMQLANRLEHMGK
;
A
#
# COMPACT_ATOMS: atom_id res chain seq x y z
N MET A 1 -17.62 7.45 -44.96
CA MET A 1 -17.06 6.31 -44.20
C MET A 1 -15.90 6.73 -43.30
N ILE A 2 -14.96 7.55 -43.78
CA ILE A 2 -13.80 8.05 -43.00
C ILE A 2 -14.23 8.92 -41.80
N ALA A 3 -15.15 9.87 -41.97
CA ALA A 3 -15.65 10.71 -40.87
C ALA A 3 -16.40 9.93 -39.76
N GLY A 4 -16.99 8.78 -40.08
CA GLY A 4 -17.69 7.94 -39.10
C GLY A 4 -16.74 7.12 -38.23
N ALA A 5 -15.58 6.74 -38.78
CA ALA A 5 -14.52 6.03 -38.03
C ALA A 5 -13.81 6.97 -37.04
N GLU A 6 -13.53 8.21 -37.47
CA GLU A 6 -12.95 9.25 -36.60
C GLU A 6 -13.89 9.60 -35.43
N LEU A 7 -15.19 9.78 -35.72
CA LEU A 7 -16.19 10.05 -34.68
C LEU A 7 -16.36 8.87 -33.71
N GLY A 8 -16.30 7.63 -34.24
CA GLY A 8 -16.34 6.40 -33.44
C GLY A 8 -15.13 6.24 -32.52
N GLY A 9 -13.93 6.55 -33.02
CA GLY A 9 -12.70 6.52 -32.23
C GLY A 9 -12.70 7.53 -31.09
N VAL A 10 -13.14 8.76 -31.35
CA VAL A 10 -13.26 9.81 -30.32
C VAL A 10 -14.31 9.44 -29.28
N ALA A 11 -15.46 8.89 -29.70
CA ALA A 11 -16.50 8.43 -28.78
C ALA A 11 -16.01 7.30 -27.85
N LEU A 12 -15.25 6.34 -28.38
CA LEU A 12 -14.67 5.24 -27.60
C LEU A 12 -13.60 5.74 -26.62
N ALA A 13 -12.74 6.67 -27.05
CA ALA A 13 -11.74 7.31 -26.18
C ALA A 13 -12.41 8.09 -25.04
N ALA A 14 -13.46 8.85 -25.34
CA ALA A 14 -14.23 9.56 -24.33
C ALA A 14 -14.89 8.59 -23.33
N ALA A 15 -15.53 7.53 -23.82
CA ALA A 15 -16.19 6.54 -22.96
C ALA A 15 -15.20 5.82 -22.02
N THR A 16 -14.03 5.43 -22.53
CA THR A 16 -12.99 4.77 -21.72
C THR A 16 -12.36 5.71 -20.70
N ALA A 17 -12.12 6.98 -21.04
CA ALA A 17 -11.64 7.99 -20.09
C ALA A 17 -12.65 8.26 -18.97
N LEU A 18 -13.94 8.34 -19.31
CA LEU A 18 -15.02 8.50 -18.34
C LEU A 18 -15.13 7.30 -17.42
N PHE A 19 -15.10 6.08 -17.99
CA PHE A 19 -15.10 4.84 -17.21
C PHE A 19 -13.91 4.73 -16.25
N ALA A 20 -12.69 5.06 -16.72
CA ALA A 20 -11.49 5.02 -15.91
C ALA A 20 -11.55 6.04 -14.75
N THR A 21 -12.05 7.25 -15.03
CA THR A 21 -12.20 8.30 -14.01
C THR A 21 -13.22 7.90 -12.94
N VAL A 22 -14.40 7.43 -13.35
CA VAL A 22 -15.45 6.97 -12.43
C VAL A 22 -14.97 5.79 -11.58
N SER A 23 -14.25 4.84 -12.20
CA SER A 23 -13.70 3.70 -11.48
C SER A 23 -12.62 4.09 -10.48
N SER A 24 -11.74 5.05 -10.83
CA SER A 24 -10.66 5.53 -9.96
C SER A 24 -11.17 6.28 -8.73
N ILE A 25 -12.20 7.11 -8.88
CA ILE A 25 -12.77 7.90 -7.77
C ILE A 25 -13.40 7.01 -6.68
N ARG A 26 -13.88 5.81 -7.04
CA ARG A 26 -14.49 4.87 -6.07
C ARG A 26 -13.46 4.15 -5.19
N ILE A 27 -12.17 4.30 -5.46
CA ILE A 27 -11.10 3.61 -4.75
C ILE A 27 -10.60 4.48 -3.58
N GLY A 28 -10.47 3.87 -2.40
CA GLY A 28 -10.04 4.57 -1.20
C GLY A 28 -8.59 5.04 -1.30
N GLY A 29 -8.28 6.19 -0.66
CA GLY A 29 -6.93 6.78 -0.70
C GLY A 29 -5.82 5.86 -0.19
N ALA A 30 -6.11 4.98 0.77
CA ALA A 30 -5.15 4.00 1.28
C ALA A 30 -4.81 2.88 0.26
N ASP A 31 -5.70 2.63 -0.71
CA ASP A 31 -5.53 1.60 -1.73
C ASP A 31 -5.01 2.15 -3.07
N MET A 32 -4.80 3.47 -3.15
CA MET A 32 -4.25 4.15 -4.33
C MET A 32 -2.95 3.50 -4.85
N PRO A 33 -1.99 3.07 -4.01
CA PRO A 33 -0.79 2.40 -4.50
C PRO A 33 -1.07 1.12 -5.31
N VAL A 34 -2.10 0.34 -4.91
CA VAL A 34 -2.50 -0.89 -5.60
C VAL A 34 -3.10 -0.54 -6.97
N LEU A 35 -3.93 0.51 -7.04
CA LEU A 35 -4.49 0.99 -8.30
C LEU A 35 -3.40 1.45 -9.27
N ILE A 36 -2.40 2.18 -8.79
CA ILE A 36 -1.27 2.65 -9.61
C ILE A 36 -0.53 1.46 -10.22
N SER A 37 -0.22 0.43 -9.42
CA SER A 37 0.43 -0.79 -9.90
C SER A 37 -0.43 -1.54 -10.93
N PHE A 38 -1.75 -1.64 -10.69
CA PHE A 38 -2.68 -2.27 -11.62
C PHE A 38 -2.74 -1.51 -12.96
N LEU A 39 -2.84 -0.18 -12.94
CA LEU A 39 -2.86 0.64 -14.15
C LEU A 39 -1.55 0.53 -14.95
N ASN A 40 -0.41 0.40 -14.27
CA ASN A 40 0.87 0.11 -14.91
C ASN A 40 0.85 -1.25 -15.64
N ALA A 41 0.35 -2.31 -14.99
CA ALA A 41 0.19 -3.62 -15.61
C ALA A 41 -0.71 -3.57 -16.86
N THR A 42 -1.85 -2.85 -16.79
CA THR A 42 -2.76 -2.68 -17.93
C THR A 42 -2.17 -1.84 -19.06
N SER A 43 -1.28 -0.89 -18.74
CA SER A 43 -0.55 -0.10 -19.73
C SER A 43 0.44 -0.98 -20.50
N GLY A 44 1.13 -1.90 -19.80
CA GLY A 44 1.96 -2.92 -20.42
C GLY A 44 1.16 -3.87 -21.33
N LEU A 45 -0.01 -4.33 -20.87
CA LEU A 45 -0.90 -5.19 -21.66
C LEU A 45 -1.39 -4.48 -22.93
N ALA A 46 -1.80 -3.21 -22.82
CA ALA A 46 -2.19 -2.39 -23.97
C ALA A 46 -1.02 -2.23 -24.96
N GLY A 47 0.19 -1.97 -24.46
CA GLY A 47 1.40 -1.91 -25.28
C GLY A 47 1.70 -3.22 -26.02
N ALA A 48 1.53 -4.37 -25.37
CA ALA A 48 1.69 -5.67 -26.00
C ALA A 48 0.65 -5.92 -27.09
N LEU A 49 -0.62 -5.57 -26.85
CA LEU A 49 -1.70 -5.68 -27.85
C LEU A 49 -1.46 -4.76 -29.05
N CYS A 50 -1.02 -3.52 -28.83
CA CYS A 50 -0.58 -2.64 -29.91
C CYS A 50 0.58 -3.26 -30.69
N GLY A 51 1.51 -3.91 -30.00
CA GLY A 51 2.64 -4.63 -30.59
C GLY A 51 2.21 -5.77 -31.52
N ILE A 52 1.19 -6.54 -31.11
CA ILE A 52 0.56 -7.57 -31.96
C ILE A 52 -0.10 -6.92 -33.18
N ALA A 53 -0.82 -5.81 -33.01
CA ALA A 53 -1.50 -5.12 -34.10
C ALA A 53 -0.53 -4.60 -35.18
N ILE A 54 0.65 -4.10 -34.77
CA ILE A 54 1.69 -3.61 -35.70
C ILE A 54 2.76 -4.66 -36.04
N GLN A 55 2.61 -5.91 -35.56
CA GLN A 55 3.56 -7.01 -35.76
C GLN A 55 5.00 -6.69 -35.30
N ASN A 56 5.15 -5.98 -34.18
CA ASN A 56 6.47 -5.61 -33.62
C ASN A 56 6.81 -6.47 -32.39
N ASN A 57 7.69 -7.45 -32.58
CA ASN A 57 8.14 -8.37 -31.53
C ASN A 57 8.75 -7.68 -30.30
N LEU A 58 9.42 -6.53 -30.48
CA LEU A 58 10.02 -5.80 -29.37
C LEU A 58 8.94 -5.14 -28.51
N LEU A 59 7.93 -4.54 -29.13
CA LEU A 59 6.81 -3.93 -28.39
C LEU A 59 5.99 -5.00 -27.66
N ILE A 60 5.81 -6.18 -28.27
CA ILE A 60 5.16 -7.33 -27.65
C ILE A 60 5.95 -7.78 -26.42
N ALA A 61 7.27 -7.99 -26.55
CA ALA A 61 8.12 -8.45 -25.46
C ALA A 61 8.18 -7.43 -24.31
N CYS A 62 8.39 -6.14 -24.60
CA CYS A 62 8.42 -5.08 -23.59
C CYS A 62 7.05 -4.90 -22.92
N GLY A 63 5.95 -4.91 -23.68
CA GLY A 63 4.60 -4.80 -23.12
C GLY A 63 4.25 -5.98 -22.21
N ALA A 64 4.55 -7.21 -22.66
CA ALA A 64 4.26 -8.43 -21.90
C ALA A 64 5.05 -8.51 -20.59
N THR A 65 6.33 -8.10 -20.60
CA THR A 65 7.17 -8.07 -19.39
C THR A 65 6.68 -7.05 -18.38
N VAL A 66 6.30 -5.84 -18.81
CA VAL A 66 5.68 -4.82 -17.94
C VAL A 66 4.35 -5.31 -17.38
N ALA A 67 3.50 -5.94 -18.21
CA ALA A 67 2.21 -6.49 -17.78
C ALA A 67 2.38 -7.58 -16.72
N ALA A 68 3.33 -8.52 -16.92
CA ALA A 68 3.62 -9.59 -15.98
C ALA A 68 4.18 -9.05 -14.66
N SER A 69 5.19 -8.17 -14.72
CA SER A 69 5.80 -7.56 -13.55
C SER A 69 4.80 -6.74 -12.74
N GLY A 70 3.98 -5.93 -13.41
CA GLY A 70 2.96 -5.13 -12.75
C GLY A 70 1.88 -5.99 -12.08
N SER A 71 1.44 -7.06 -12.75
CA SER A 71 0.43 -7.98 -12.19
C SER A 71 0.95 -8.72 -10.95
N ILE A 72 2.21 -9.15 -10.96
CA ILE A 72 2.87 -9.76 -9.79
C ILE A 72 2.97 -8.76 -8.65
N LEU A 73 3.41 -7.52 -8.92
CA LEU A 73 3.52 -6.48 -7.91
C LEU A 73 2.15 -6.17 -7.29
N THR A 74 1.11 -6.01 -8.11
CA THR A 74 -0.26 -5.79 -7.64
C THR A 74 -0.73 -6.92 -6.73
N HIS A 75 -0.48 -8.18 -7.10
CA HIS A 75 -0.83 -9.33 -6.27
C HIS A 75 -0.06 -9.32 -4.92
N ALA A 76 1.24 -9.02 -4.95
CA ALA A 76 2.05 -8.94 -3.74
C ALA A 76 1.57 -7.82 -2.79
N MET A 77 1.19 -6.66 -3.33
CA MET A 77 0.63 -5.54 -2.55
C MET A 77 -0.72 -5.90 -1.93
N CYS A 78 -1.62 -6.52 -2.71
CA CYS A 78 -2.90 -7.04 -2.21
C CYS A 78 -2.69 -8.04 -1.05
N LYS A 79 -1.76 -8.99 -1.21
CA LYS A 79 -1.43 -9.98 -0.17
C LYS A 79 -0.84 -9.32 1.08
N ALA A 80 0.06 -8.36 0.93
CA ALA A 80 0.66 -7.63 2.05
C ALA A 80 -0.38 -6.82 2.84
N MET A 81 -1.42 -6.32 2.17
CA MET A 81 -2.53 -5.59 2.78
C MET A 81 -3.66 -6.51 3.27
N ASN A 82 -3.54 -7.83 3.15
CA ASN A 82 -4.58 -8.82 3.43
C ASN A 82 -5.94 -8.49 2.78
N ARG A 83 -5.91 -7.96 1.55
CA ARG A 83 -7.11 -7.58 0.79
C ARG A 83 -7.08 -8.15 -0.61
N ASN A 84 -8.21 -8.64 -1.08
CA ASN A 84 -8.37 -9.11 -2.45
C ASN A 84 -8.49 -7.94 -3.44
N LEU A 85 -8.00 -8.10 -4.66
CA LEU A 85 -8.07 -7.09 -5.73
C LEU A 85 -9.52 -6.65 -6.01
N VAL A 86 -10.48 -7.60 -5.93
CA VAL A 86 -11.91 -7.35 -6.08
C VAL A 86 -12.43 -6.41 -4.97
N ASN A 87 -11.94 -6.56 -3.74
CA ASN A 87 -12.32 -5.71 -2.61
C ASN A 87 -11.71 -4.31 -2.68
N VAL A 88 -10.64 -4.13 -3.45
CA VAL A 88 -10.06 -2.81 -3.74
C VAL A 88 -10.88 -2.10 -4.83
N PHE A 89 -11.26 -2.80 -5.89
CA PHE A 89 -12.02 -2.24 -7.01
C PHE A 89 -13.49 -1.93 -6.69
N ILE A 90 -14.13 -2.74 -5.84
CA ILE A 90 -15.55 -2.55 -5.50
C ILE A 90 -15.73 -1.41 -4.49
N GLY A 91 -14.69 -1.05 -3.72
CA GLY A 91 -14.67 0.08 -2.77
C GLY A 91 -15.65 -0.05 -1.59
N ILE A 92 -16.55 -1.02 -1.62
CA ILE A 92 -17.57 -1.27 -0.62
C ILE A 92 -17.12 -2.49 0.18
N GLN A 93 -16.42 -2.22 1.28
CA GLN A 93 -16.41 -3.15 2.40
C GLN A 93 -17.18 -2.48 3.53
N PRO A 94 -18.27 -3.08 4.05
CA PRO A 94 -18.67 -2.76 5.41
C PRO A 94 -17.44 -3.03 6.28
N LYS A 95 -17.14 -2.13 7.23
CA LYS A 95 -16.13 -2.36 8.27
C LYS A 95 -16.16 -3.85 8.64
N PRO A 96 -15.08 -4.63 8.44
CA PRO A 96 -14.99 -5.86 9.20
C PRO A 96 -14.96 -5.37 10.64
N SER A 97 -16.09 -5.50 11.35
CA SER A 97 -16.06 -5.57 12.79
C SER A 97 -14.91 -6.49 13.12
N CYS A 98 -14.01 -6.04 13.99
CA CYS A 98 -12.98 -6.89 14.57
C CYS A 98 -13.67 -8.12 15.17
N ALA A 99 -13.88 -9.15 14.36
CA ALA A 99 -14.36 -10.45 14.78
C ALA A 99 -13.11 -11.29 14.97
N PRO A 100 -12.93 -11.89 16.16
CA PRO A 100 -11.73 -12.60 16.53
C PRO A 100 -11.59 -13.80 15.60
N ASN A 101 -10.47 -13.88 14.86
CA ASN A 101 -10.24 -14.99 13.96
C ASN A 101 -9.92 -16.24 14.80
N LYS A 102 -10.77 -17.26 14.71
CA LYS A 102 -10.55 -18.59 15.27
C LYS A 102 -9.41 -19.28 14.50
N GLY A 103 -8.37 -19.66 15.24
CA GLY A 103 -7.58 -20.88 15.02
C GLY A 103 -6.64 -20.90 13.82
N ILE A 104 -5.42 -20.40 14.00
CA ILE A 104 -4.22 -21.10 13.55
C ILE A 104 -3.23 -21.06 14.72
N ASP A 105 -2.79 -22.24 15.10
CA ASP A 105 -2.06 -22.54 16.32
C ASP A 105 -0.63 -22.01 16.21
N TYR A 106 -0.41 -20.78 16.65
CA TYR A 106 0.86 -20.37 17.20
C TYR A 106 0.79 -20.73 18.69
N GLU A 107 1.64 -21.64 19.16
CA GLU A 107 1.83 -21.92 20.58
C GLU A 107 2.20 -20.61 21.29
N LEU A 108 1.16 -19.94 21.80
CA LEU A 108 1.26 -18.92 22.82
C LEU A 108 1.77 -19.63 24.06
N ARG A 109 3.08 -19.57 24.28
CA ARG A 109 3.59 -19.57 25.64
C ARG A 109 2.98 -18.35 26.32
N GLU A 110 1.86 -18.59 27.00
CA GLU A 110 1.18 -17.67 27.91
C GLU A 110 2.21 -17.16 28.91
N ALA A 111 2.87 -16.06 28.58
CA ALA A 111 3.38 -15.17 29.59
C ALA A 111 2.13 -14.62 30.28
N ASN A 112 1.86 -15.12 31.49
CA ASN A 112 0.96 -14.55 32.49
C ASN A 112 0.96 -13.02 32.41
N LEU A 113 0.08 -12.48 31.58
CA LEU A 113 -0.33 -11.10 31.61
C LEU A 113 -1.58 -11.13 32.47
N THR A 114 -1.38 -11.06 33.79
CA THR A 114 -2.34 -10.36 34.64
C THR A 114 -2.74 -9.11 33.89
N GLU A 115 -4.01 -9.07 33.49
CA GLU A 115 -4.64 -7.94 32.84
C GLU A 115 -4.46 -6.72 33.74
N VAL A 116 -3.40 -5.95 33.49
CA VAL A 116 -3.36 -4.57 33.93
C VAL A 116 -4.23 -3.85 32.90
N PRO A 117 -5.40 -3.31 33.30
CA PRO A 117 -6.19 -2.51 32.39
C PRO A 117 -5.34 -1.29 32.06
N VAL A 118 -4.72 -1.27 30.89
CA VAL A 118 -4.19 -0.01 30.35
C VAL A 118 -5.42 0.74 29.88
N ALA A 119 -6.11 1.34 30.84
CA ALA A 119 -6.94 2.49 30.61
C ALA A 119 -6.14 3.39 29.66
N VAL A 120 -6.71 3.68 28.50
CA VAL A 120 -6.24 4.77 27.66
C VAL A 120 -6.65 6.05 28.39
N GLU A 121 -6.01 6.26 29.53
CA GLU A 121 -6.02 7.51 30.27
C GLU A 121 -5.48 8.53 29.28
N GLU A 122 -6.18 9.66 29.11
CA GLU A 122 -5.75 10.79 28.29
C GLU A 122 -4.45 11.35 28.86
N LEU A 123 -3.35 10.66 28.58
CA LEU A 123 -2.03 11.00 29.01
C LEU A 123 -1.61 12.22 28.20
N LYS A 124 -1.60 13.38 28.89
CA LYS A 124 -0.96 14.62 28.42
C LYS A 124 0.31 14.28 27.63
N ALA A 125 0.46 14.82 26.42
CA ALA A 125 1.52 14.47 25.48
C ALA A 125 2.94 14.52 26.10
N GLU A 126 3.14 15.40 27.10
CA GLU A 126 4.36 15.54 27.91
C GLU A 126 4.76 14.22 28.61
N ASN A 127 3.79 13.48 29.15
CA ASN A 127 4.03 12.23 29.90
C ASN A 127 4.39 11.06 28.97
N LEU A 128 3.83 11.02 27.75
CA LEU A 128 4.15 9.99 26.76
C LEU A 128 5.57 10.14 26.23
N PHE A 129 6.00 11.38 25.94
CA PHE A 129 7.36 11.63 25.47
C PHE A 129 8.40 11.29 26.54
N ALA A 130 8.16 11.67 27.80
CA ALA A 130 9.05 11.34 28.91
C ALA A 130 9.18 9.82 29.11
N ARG A 131 8.08 9.07 28.98
CA ARG A 131 8.08 7.61 29.03
C ARG A 131 8.87 6.99 27.87
N ALA A 132 8.67 7.49 26.65
CA ALA A 132 9.38 7.01 25.46
C ALA A 132 10.91 7.21 25.58
N VAL A 133 11.35 8.38 26.05
CA VAL A 133 12.77 8.66 26.27
C VAL A 133 13.36 7.75 27.35
N ASN A 134 12.66 7.53 28.46
CA ASN A 134 13.12 6.63 29.51
C ASN A 134 13.20 5.17 29.04
N ALA A 135 12.23 4.72 28.25
CA ALA A 135 12.24 3.39 27.64
C ALA A 135 13.44 3.24 26.68
N ALA A 136 13.63 4.21 25.79
CA ALA A 136 14.74 4.23 24.83
C ALA A 136 16.12 4.31 25.50
N ARG A 137 16.24 4.88 26.71
CA ARG A 137 17.50 4.92 27.47
C ARG A 137 17.82 3.60 28.18
N LYS A 138 16.81 2.89 28.65
CA LYS A 138 16.95 1.61 29.37
C LYS A 138 17.05 0.40 28.42
N SER A 139 16.56 0.53 27.19
CA SER A 139 16.60 -0.55 26.20
C SER A 139 18.04 -0.85 25.76
N ARG A 140 18.36 -2.15 25.64
CA ARG A 140 19.63 -2.64 25.07
C ARG A 140 19.61 -2.72 23.55
N GLN A 141 18.44 -2.81 22.95
CA GLN A 141 18.24 -2.90 21.50
C GLN A 141 17.01 -2.08 21.11
N VAL A 142 17.13 -1.28 20.06
CA VAL A 142 16.04 -0.44 19.55
C VAL A 142 15.81 -0.76 18.08
N VAL A 143 14.56 -1.02 17.72
CA VAL A 143 14.14 -1.23 16.32
C VAL A 143 13.24 -0.07 15.92
N ILE A 144 13.61 0.62 14.83
CA ILE A 144 12.84 1.74 14.28
C ILE A 144 12.02 1.21 13.11
N VAL A 145 10.69 1.35 13.20
CA VAL A 145 9.76 0.98 12.12
C VAL A 145 9.30 2.26 11.42
N PRO A 146 9.87 2.62 10.25
CA PRO A 146 9.46 3.81 9.52
C PRO A 146 8.06 3.62 8.92
N GLY A 147 7.34 4.72 8.74
CA GLY A 147 6.02 4.72 8.12
C GLY A 147 5.73 6.02 7.38
N TYR A 148 4.59 6.07 6.68
CA TYR A 148 4.20 7.21 5.85
C TYR A 148 4.16 8.54 6.62
N GLY A 149 3.76 8.54 7.89
CA GLY A 149 3.76 9.73 8.74
C GLY A 149 5.16 10.34 8.97
N MET A 150 6.22 9.52 8.99
CA MET A 150 7.61 10.00 9.06
C MET A 150 7.98 10.77 7.79
N ALA A 151 7.56 10.27 6.63
CA ALA A 151 7.83 10.91 5.34
C ALA A 151 7.06 12.24 5.18
N ILE A 152 5.77 12.28 5.56
CA ILE A 152 4.98 13.52 5.51
C ILE A 152 5.57 14.61 6.40
N SER A 153 5.97 14.25 7.62
CA SER A 153 6.55 15.19 8.59
C SER A 153 8.00 15.58 8.28
N GLN A 154 8.60 15.00 7.23
CA GLN A 154 10.00 15.21 6.86
C GLN A 154 10.96 14.86 8.02
N ALA A 155 10.59 13.89 8.84
CA ALA A 155 11.29 13.55 10.07
C ALA A 155 12.51 12.63 9.85
N GLN A 156 12.78 12.15 8.63
CA GLN A 156 13.85 11.19 8.33
C GLN A 156 15.23 11.65 8.85
N PHE A 157 15.56 12.93 8.71
CA PHE A 157 16.84 13.47 9.18
C PHE A 157 16.89 13.53 10.72
N LYS A 158 15.75 13.80 11.37
CA LYS A 158 15.66 13.82 12.84
C LYS A 158 15.73 12.40 13.42
N VAL A 159 15.11 11.43 12.76
CA VAL A 159 15.19 10.01 13.13
C VAL A 159 16.61 9.50 12.95
N MET A 160 17.32 9.90 11.89
CA MET A 160 18.73 9.57 11.70
C MET A 160 19.62 10.18 12.78
N GLN A 161 19.42 11.44 13.15
CA GLN A 161 20.12 12.06 14.29
C GLN A 161 19.85 11.34 15.61
N LEU A 162 18.63 10.86 15.82
CA LEU A 162 18.27 10.06 16.98
C LEU A 162 18.95 8.69 16.95
N ALA A 163 18.95 8.00 15.81
CA ALA A 163 19.61 6.71 15.63
C ALA A 163 21.11 6.80 15.94
N ASN A 164 21.81 7.78 15.36
CA ASN A 164 23.23 8.00 15.64
C ASN A 164 23.49 8.26 17.13
N ARG A 165 22.61 9.01 17.82
CA ARG A 165 22.74 9.23 19.27
C ARG A 165 22.55 7.95 20.06
N LEU A 166 21.63 7.07 19.66
CA LEU A 166 21.41 5.79 20.33
C LEU A 166 22.60 4.84 20.12
N GLU A 167 23.15 4.81 18.91
CA GLU A 167 24.38 4.06 18.58
C GLU A 167 25.57 4.53 19.43
N HIS A 168 25.78 5.84 19.56
CA HIS A 168 26.82 6.39 20.44
C HIS A 168 26.61 6.04 21.93
N MET A 169 25.38 5.75 22.34
CA MET A 169 25.05 5.26 23.68
C MET A 169 25.20 3.75 23.83
N GLY A 170 25.68 3.04 22.80
CA GLY A 170 25.90 1.60 22.79
C GLY A 170 24.62 0.77 22.75
N LYS A 171 23.57 1.29 22.10
CA LYS A 171 22.26 0.61 21.93
C LYS A 171 22.07 0.02 20.55
#